data_AF-X1URP9-F1
#
_entry.id   AF-X1URP9-F1
#
_cell.length_a   1.000
_cell.length_b   1.000
_cell.length_c   1.000
_cell.angle_alpha   90.00
_cell.angle_beta   90.00
_cell.angle_gamma   90.00
#
_symmetry.space_group_name_H-M   'P 1'
#
loop_
_entity.id
_entity.type
_entity.pdbx_description
1 polymer ?
#
loop_
_entity_poly.entity_id
_entity_poly.type
_entity_poly.pdbx_seq_one_letter_code
_entity_poly.pdbx_strand_id
1 'polypeptide(L)'
;MAKVIGIDLGTTLSEVAVMEAGEPKIIPNAEGSNLTPSVVAISKNGERLVGQIAKRQAIVNPENTIYSIKRFMGRKWGEPAGRELPIEEDARRKSYKVTKAPNGDAWVAMGNKEYSPPEISAMIIQKLKVDAEAYLGEKVTEAVITVPAYFNDSQRQATKDAGKIAGLEVLRIINEPTAASLAYGLDKKKDETIAVYDLGGGTFDISILELGEGTFQVKSTSGDTHLGGDDFDQI
;
A
#
# COMPACT_ATOMS: atom_id res chain seq x y z
N MET A 1 -15.06 -6.42 21.60
CA MET A 1 -14.47 -5.30 20.83
C MET A 1 -14.12 -5.86 19.47
N ALA A 2 -14.47 -5.18 18.38
CA ALA A 2 -14.07 -5.62 17.05
C ALA A 2 -12.54 -5.66 16.98
N LYS A 3 -11.97 -6.68 16.34
CA LYS A 3 -10.51 -6.75 16.18
C LYS A 3 -10.00 -5.63 15.26
N VAL A 4 -8.88 -5.05 15.62
CA VAL A 4 -8.10 -4.14 14.77
C VAL A 4 -7.21 -4.98 13.85
N ILE A 5 -7.21 -4.68 12.55
CA ILE A 5 -6.33 -5.33 11.58
C ILE A 5 -5.11 -4.45 11.25
N GLY A 6 -3.98 -5.07 10.96
CA GLY A 6 -2.82 -4.43 10.36
C GLY A 6 -2.83 -4.68 8.86
N ILE A 7 -2.70 -3.62 8.04
CA ILE A 7 -2.66 -3.72 6.58
C ILE A 7 -1.31 -3.21 6.10
N ASP A 8 -0.58 -4.09 5.42
CA ASP A 8 0.50 -3.65 4.56
C ASP A 8 -0.04 -3.29 3.17
N LEU A 9 -0.10 -2.00 2.86
CA LEU A 9 -0.58 -1.51 1.57
C LEU A 9 0.61 -1.27 0.64
N GLY A 10 1.20 -2.32 0.09
CA GLY A 10 2.34 -2.19 -0.82
C GLY A 10 2.01 -1.69 -2.22
N THR A 11 3.05 -1.38 -3.00
CA THR A 11 2.94 -0.94 -4.40
C THR A 11 2.46 -2.06 -5.33
N THR A 12 2.96 -3.29 -5.10
CA THR A 12 2.72 -4.45 -5.96
C THR A 12 1.87 -5.52 -5.29
N LEU A 13 2.09 -5.73 -4.00
CA LEU A 13 1.41 -6.72 -3.17
C LEU A 13 0.94 -6.03 -1.89
N SER A 14 -0.15 -6.51 -1.33
CA SER A 14 -0.69 -6.08 -0.05
C SER A 14 -1.03 -7.29 0.81
N GLU A 15 -0.95 -7.11 2.11
CA GLU A 15 -1.11 -8.16 3.12
C GLU A 15 -1.97 -7.64 4.27
N VAL A 16 -2.66 -8.54 4.95
CA VAL A 16 -3.45 -8.20 6.14
C VAL A 16 -3.18 -9.21 7.26
N ALA A 17 -3.02 -8.67 8.47
CA ALA A 17 -2.71 -9.41 9.67
C ALA A 17 -3.61 -8.99 10.84
N VAL A 18 -3.72 -9.87 11.83
CA VAL A 18 -4.46 -9.63 13.08
C VAL A 18 -3.69 -10.23 14.26
N MET A 19 -3.88 -9.67 15.45
CA MET A 19 -3.37 -10.27 16.68
C MET A 19 -4.35 -11.31 17.21
N GLU A 20 -3.89 -12.55 17.42
CA GLU A 20 -4.68 -13.63 18.03
C GLU A 20 -3.89 -14.30 19.15
N ALA A 21 -4.47 -14.37 20.35
CA ALA A 21 -3.85 -14.97 21.53
C ALA A 21 -2.42 -14.44 21.83
N GLY A 22 -2.15 -13.17 21.51
CA GLY A 22 -0.86 -12.52 21.72
C GLY A 22 0.11 -12.63 20.54
N GLU A 23 -0.23 -13.40 19.50
CA GLU A 23 0.62 -13.64 18.34
C GLU A 23 0.09 -12.96 17.08
N PRO A 24 0.95 -12.39 16.21
CA PRO A 24 0.53 -11.91 14.91
C PRO A 24 0.19 -13.09 13.99
N LYS A 25 -0.95 -13.01 13.31
CA LYS A 25 -1.40 -13.97 12.31
C LYS A 25 -1.70 -13.25 11.00
N ILE A 26 -1.07 -13.74 9.93
CA ILE A 26 -1.42 -13.33 8.56
C ILE A 26 -2.74 -14.00 8.18
N ILE A 27 -3.64 -13.21 7.60
CA ILE A 27 -4.93 -13.69 7.11
C ILE A 27 -4.79 -13.99 5.61
N PRO A 28 -5.04 -15.24 5.17
CA PRO A 28 -5.07 -15.55 3.75
C PRO A 28 -6.29 -14.90 3.09
N ASN A 29 -6.13 -14.45 1.84
CA ASN A 29 -7.23 -13.98 1.03
C ASN A 29 -8.16 -15.12 0.59
N ALA A 30 -9.32 -14.78 0.02
CA ALA A 30 -10.28 -15.76 -0.52
C ALA A 30 -9.68 -16.73 -1.56
N GLU A 31 -8.57 -16.35 -2.21
CA GLU A 31 -7.83 -17.18 -3.16
C GLU A 31 -6.81 -18.14 -2.48
N GLY A 32 -6.69 -18.12 -1.15
CA GLY A 32 -5.81 -18.99 -0.37
C GLY A 32 -4.36 -18.51 -0.28
N SER A 33 -4.07 -17.27 -0.69
CA SER A 33 -2.73 -16.67 -0.61
C SER A 33 -2.64 -15.66 0.53
N ASN A 34 -1.48 -15.60 1.18
CA ASN A 34 -1.18 -14.55 2.15
C ASN A 34 -0.98 -13.17 1.51
N LEU A 35 -0.76 -13.12 0.20
CA LEU A 35 -0.45 -11.90 -0.54
C LEU A 35 -1.53 -11.62 -1.57
N THR A 36 -2.00 -10.39 -1.59
CA THR A 36 -3.00 -9.90 -2.55
C THR A 36 -2.34 -8.91 -3.49
N PRO A 37 -2.35 -9.13 -4.82
CA PRO A 37 -1.87 -8.14 -5.76
C PRO A 37 -2.56 -6.78 -5.60
N SER A 38 -1.79 -5.70 -5.58
CA SER A 38 -2.28 -4.32 -5.48
C SER A 38 -2.77 -3.84 -6.84
N VAL A 39 -3.73 -4.57 -7.40
CA VAL A 39 -4.24 -4.43 -8.77
C VAL A 39 -5.76 -4.36 -8.72
N VAL A 40 -6.31 -3.38 -9.44
CA VAL A 40 -7.76 -3.17 -9.57
C VAL A 40 -8.09 -3.12 -11.05
N ALA A 41 -9.22 -3.71 -11.46
CA ALA A 41 -9.69 -3.60 -12.82
C ALA A 41 -11.21 -3.44 -12.91
N ILE A 42 -11.68 -2.89 -14.01
CA ILE A 42 -13.07 -3.01 -14.45
C ILE A 42 -13.11 -3.98 -15.63
N SER A 43 -13.85 -5.06 -15.49
CA SER A 43 -14.08 -6.06 -16.53
C SER A 43 -14.99 -5.53 -17.64
N LYS A 44 -15.09 -6.28 -18.74
CA LYS A 44 -15.95 -5.92 -19.89
C LYS A 44 -17.44 -5.84 -19.55
N ASN A 45 -17.92 -6.57 -18.55
CA ASN A 45 -19.30 -6.51 -18.05
C ASN A 45 -19.50 -5.43 -16.96
N GLY A 46 -18.49 -4.59 -16.69
CA GLY A 46 -18.58 -3.50 -15.71
C GLY A 46 -18.38 -3.94 -14.25
N GLU A 47 -17.92 -5.15 -14.02
CA GLU A 47 -17.62 -5.67 -12.68
C GLU A 47 -16.24 -5.20 -12.22
N ARG A 48 -16.13 -4.82 -10.94
CA ARG A 48 -14.86 -4.47 -10.33
C ARG A 48 -14.14 -5.72 -9.85
N LEU A 49 -12.94 -5.92 -10.36
CA LEU A 49 -12.02 -6.98 -9.98
C LEU A 49 -10.90 -6.38 -9.12
N VAL A 50 -10.44 -7.11 -8.11
CA VAL A 50 -9.31 -6.73 -7.26
C VAL A 50 -8.40 -7.94 -7.06
N GLY A 51 -7.10 -7.73 -6.87
CA GLY A 51 -6.18 -8.79 -6.52
C GLY A 51 -5.84 -9.71 -7.68
N GLN A 52 -5.82 -11.01 -7.41
CA GLN A 52 -5.36 -12.02 -8.37
C GLN A 52 -6.22 -12.06 -9.64
N ILE A 53 -7.53 -11.84 -9.50
CA ILE A 53 -8.46 -11.85 -10.63
C ILE A 53 -8.20 -10.64 -11.56
N ALA A 54 -7.98 -9.45 -11.00
CA ALA A 54 -7.62 -8.26 -11.77
C ALA A 54 -6.27 -8.43 -12.48
N LYS A 55 -5.26 -8.97 -11.78
CA LYS A 55 -3.93 -9.26 -12.33
C LYS A 55 -3.96 -10.22 -13.51
N ARG A 56 -4.75 -11.30 -13.44
CA ARG A 56 -4.83 -12.32 -14.52
C ARG A 56 -5.29 -11.77 -15.86
N GLN A 57 -6.14 -10.75 -15.86
CA GLN A 57 -6.69 -10.17 -17.09
C GLN A 57 -5.96 -8.92 -17.57
N ALA A 58 -4.88 -8.50 -16.90
CA ALA A 58 -4.13 -7.29 -17.22
C ALA A 58 -3.62 -7.26 -18.68
N ILE A 59 -3.19 -8.41 -19.22
CA ILE A 59 -2.67 -8.51 -20.60
C ILE A 59 -3.75 -8.23 -21.65
N VAL A 60 -4.99 -8.65 -21.39
CA VAL A 60 -6.11 -8.55 -22.35
C VAL A 60 -7.03 -7.36 -22.08
N ASN A 61 -6.80 -6.62 -21.00
CA ASN A 61 -7.52 -5.41 -20.61
C ASN A 61 -6.59 -4.36 -19.96
N PRO A 62 -5.49 -3.97 -20.63
CA PRO A 62 -4.43 -3.17 -20.03
C PRO A 62 -4.87 -1.75 -19.62
N GLU A 63 -5.78 -1.14 -20.38
CA GLU A 63 -6.22 0.25 -20.14
C GLU A 63 -7.17 0.38 -18.94
N ASN A 64 -7.87 -0.70 -18.57
CA ASN A 64 -8.80 -0.73 -17.43
C ASN A 64 -8.24 -1.54 -16.26
N THR A 65 -6.93 -1.78 -16.22
CA THR A 65 -6.26 -2.49 -15.14
C THR A 65 -5.21 -1.59 -14.50
N ILE A 66 -5.50 -1.14 -13.29
CA ILE A 66 -4.66 -0.22 -12.53
C ILE A 66 -3.77 -1.02 -11.59
N TYR A 67 -2.46 -0.76 -11.66
CA TYR A 67 -1.39 -1.34 -10.83
C TYR A 67 -0.41 -0.23 -10.44
N SER A 68 0.41 -0.47 -9.42
CA SER A 68 1.40 0.51 -8.91
C SER A 68 0.80 1.88 -8.55
N ILE A 69 -0.48 1.93 -8.20
CA ILE A 69 -1.18 3.19 -7.90
C ILE A 69 -0.55 3.95 -6.73
N LYS A 70 0.14 3.24 -5.83
CA LYS A 70 0.87 3.82 -4.70
C LYS A 70 1.90 4.85 -5.14
N ARG A 71 2.48 4.73 -6.34
CA ARG A 71 3.42 5.71 -6.93
C ARG A 71 2.77 7.06 -7.28
N PHE A 72 1.44 7.16 -7.25
CA PHE A 72 0.69 8.39 -7.53
C PHE A 72 0.01 8.99 -6.29
N MET A 73 0.10 8.33 -5.12
CA MET A 73 -0.56 8.78 -3.90
C MET A 73 -0.11 10.18 -3.49
N GLY A 74 -1.04 11.12 -3.34
CA GLY A 74 -0.76 12.47 -2.85
C GLY A 74 0.13 13.34 -3.77
N ARG A 75 0.31 12.95 -5.04
CA ARG A 75 1.16 13.63 -6.02
C ARG A 75 0.39 14.55 -6.95
N LYS A 76 1.04 15.62 -7.43
CA LYS A 76 0.45 16.67 -8.29
C LYS A 76 1.19 16.85 -9.60
N TRP A 77 0.45 17.11 -10.67
CA TRP A 77 1.02 17.44 -11.97
C TRP A 77 1.86 18.71 -11.91
N GLY A 78 3.02 18.69 -12.58
CA GLY A 78 3.97 19.80 -12.56
C GLY A 78 4.68 20.00 -11.22
N GLU A 79 4.61 19.06 -10.28
CA GLU A 79 5.51 19.06 -9.13
C GLU A 79 6.97 18.97 -9.61
N PRO A 80 7.91 19.73 -9.02
CA PRO A 80 9.30 19.68 -9.45
C PRO A 80 9.87 18.27 -9.34
N ALA A 81 10.68 17.88 -10.32
CA ALA A 81 11.47 16.66 -10.23
C ALA A 81 12.33 16.71 -8.95
N GLY A 82 12.10 15.76 -8.05
CA GLY A 82 12.82 15.59 -6.80
C GLY A 82 13.57 14.27 -6.82
N ARG A 83 13.46 13.49 -5.74
CA ARG A 83 13.81 12.06 -5.78
C ARG A 83 12.80 11.25 -6.59
N GLU A 84 11.59 11.77 -6.76
CA GLU A 84 10.54 11.15 -7.55
C GLU A 84 10.63 11.56 -9.03
N LEU A 85 10.39 10.61 -9.94
CA LEU A 85 10.21 10.89 -11.37
C LEU A 85 8.98 11.79 -11.58
N PRO A 86 9.02 12.81 -12.45
CA PRO A 86 7.84 13.61 -12.78
C PRO A 86 6.63 12.74 -13.13
N ILE A 87 5.43 13.14 -12.70
CA ILE A 87 4.20 12.37 -12.94
C ILE A 87 3.98 12.14 -14.44
N GLU A 88 4.31 13.12 -15.27
CA GLU A 88 4.24 13.06 -16.71
C GLU A 88 5.08 11.91 -17.30
N GLU A 89 6.23 11.62 -16.68
CA GLU A 89 7.12 10.55 -17.10
C GLU A 89 6.66 9.19 -16.58
N ASP A 90 6.28 9.09 -15.30
CA ASP A 90 5.74 7.84 -14.74
C ASP A 90 4.42 7.44 -15.42
N ALA A 91 3.56 8.41 -15.74
CA ALA A 91 2.33 8.19 -16.51
C ALA A 91 2.57 7.56 -17.88
N ARG A 92 3.67 7.90 -18.56
CA ARG A 92 4.02 7.31 -19.88
C ARG A 92 4.46 5.86 -19.78
N ARG A 93 4.86 5.41 -18.59
CA ARG A 93 5.28 4.02 -18.33
C ARG A 93 4.11 3.11 -17.95
N LYS A 94 2.89 3.64 -17.84
CA LYS A 94 1.69 2.86 -17.50
C LYS A 94 0.92 2.47 -18.74
N SER A 95 0.31 1.28 -18.69
CA SER A 95 -0.61 0.83 -19.74
C SER A 95 -2.02 1.45 -19.64
N TYR A 96 -2.29 2.14 -18.55
CA TYR A 96 -3.55 2.83 -18.28
C TYR A 96 -3.34 4.35 -18.28
N LYS A 97 -4.42 5.10 -18.46
CA LYS A 97 -4.36 6.55 -18.58
C LYS A 97 -4.30 7.20 -17.20
N VAL A 98 -3.24 7.98 -16.95
CA VAL A 98 -3.15 8.92 -15.82
C VAL A 98 -3.63 10.30 -16.29
N THR A 99 -4.48 10.96 -15.50
CA THR A 99 -5.11 12.23 -15.83
C THR A 99 -4.89 13.30 -14.76
N LYS A 100 -5.11 14.56 -15.13
CA LYS A 100 -4.99 15.72 -14.25
C LYS A 100 -6.35 16.14 -13.74
N ALA A 101 -6.56 15.97 -12.44
CA ALA A 101 -7.75 16.44 -11.77
C ALA A 101 -7.81 17.98 -11.76
N PRO A 102 -9.00 18.59 -11.58
CA PRO A 102 -9.14 20.05 -11.53
C PRO A 102 -8.27 20.75 -10.47
N ASN A 103 -7.99 20.07 -9.36
CA ASN A 103 -7.13 20.56 -8.27
C ASN A 103 -5.62 20.32 -8.52
N GLY A 104 -5.28 19.78 -9.68
CA GLY A 104 -3.92 19.44 -10.10
C GLY A 104 -3.40 18.08 -9.65
N ASP A 105 -4.18 17.27 -8.92
CA ASP A 105 -3.75 15.94 -8.47
C ASP A 105 -3.68 14.95 -9.65
N ALA A 106 -2.81 13.95 -9.51
CA ALA A 106 -2.77 12.81 -10.42
C ALA A 106 -3.91 11.85 -10.14
N TRP A 107 -4.75 11.63 -11.14
CA TRP A 107 -5.87 10.67 -11.13
C TRP A 107 -5.65 9.61 -12.21
N VAL A 108 -6.46 8.56 -12.22
CA VAL A 108 -6.41 7.51 -13.24
C VAL A 108 -7.78 7.26 -13.85
N ALA A 109 -7.83 6.99 -15.15
CA ALA A 109 -9.06 6.57 -15.82
C ALA A 109 -9.17 5.04 -15.78
N MET A 110 -10.34 4.54 -15.40
CA MET A 110 -10.65 3.11 -15.40
C MET A 110 -12.13 2.92 -15.75
N GLY A 111 -12.42 2.21 -16.83
CA GLY A 111 -13.76 2.16 -17.42
C GLY A 111 -14.19 3.55 -17.91
N ASN A 112 -15.41 3.97 -17.54
CA ASN A 112 -15.98 5.25 -17.95
C ASN A 112 -15.84 6.35 -16.88
N LYS A 113 -14.93 6.17 -15.91
CA LYS A 113 -14.76 7.06 -14.77
C LYS A 113 -13.29 7.36 -14.52
N GLU A 114 -13.04 8.48 -13.87
CA GLU A 114 -11.75 8.80 -13.28
C GLU A 114 -11.80 8.54 -11.78
N TYR A 115 -10.66 8.13 -11.22
CA TYR A 115 -10.50 7.81 -9.82
C TYR A 115 -9.24 8.48 -9.30
N SER A 116 -9.34 8.99 -8.09
CA SER A 116 -8.17 9.39 -7.32
C SER A 116 -7.37 8.14 -6.87
N PRO A 117 -6.05 8.27 -6.64
CA PRO A 117 -5.24 7.19 -6.08
C PRO A 117 -5.79 6.65 -4.75
N PRO A 118 -6.29 7.48 -3.80
CA PRO A 118 -6.96 6.99 -2.61
C PRO A 118 -8.19 6.11 -2.89
N GLU A 119 -8.99 6.42 -3.91
CA GLU A 119 -10.15 5.60 -4.26
C GLU A 119 -9.76 4.22 -4.78
N ILE A 120 -8.73 4.13 -5.63
CA ILE A 120 -8.21 2.83 -6.10
C ILE A 120 -7.60 2.05 -4.94
N SER A 121 -6.76 2.68 -4.11
CA SER A 121 -6.20 2.05 -2.91
C SER A 121 -7.29 1.59 -1.93
N ALA A 122 -8.38 2.35 -1.80
CA ALA A 122 -9.52 1.95 -0.99
C ALA A 122 -10.19 0.67 -1.52
N MET A 123 -10.22 0.44 -2.83
CA MET A 123 -10.75 -0.82 -3.39
C MET A 123 -9.87 -2.02 -3.01
N ILE A 124 -8.55 -1.83 -2.92
CA ILE A 124 -7.60 -2.86 -2.44
C ILE A 124 -7.84 -3.11 -0.94
N ILE A 125 -7.91 -2.05 -0.14
CA ILE A 125 -8.17 -2.13 1.30
C ILE A 125 -9.53 -2.79 1.58
N GLN A 126 -10.56 -2.49 0.79
CA GLN A 126 -11.89 -3.12 0.90
C GLN A 126 -11.82 -4.63 0.68
N LYS A 127 -11.02 -5.11 -0.29
CA LYS A 127 -10.82 -6.56 -0.50
C LYS A 127 -10.15 -7.21 0.72
N LEU A 128 -9.07 -6.61 1.22
CA LEU A 128 -8.37 -7.10 2.42
C LEU A 128 -9.26 -7.12 3.66
N LYS A 129 -10.08 -6.08 3.83
CA LYS A 129 -11.09 -6.00 4.89
C LYS A 129 -12.11 -7.13 4.76
N VAL A 130 -12.67 -7.36 3.58
CA VAL A 130 -13.66 -8.42 3.34
C VAL A 130 -13.05 -9.81 3.63
N ASP A 131 -11.81 -10.04 3.21
CA ASP A 131 -11.10 -11.28 3.52
C ASP A 131 -10.88 -11.45 5.04
N ALA A 132 -10.51 -10.37 5.75
CA ALA A 132 -10.37 -10.37 7.20
C ALA A 132 -11.71 -10.61 7.93
N GLU A 133 -12.80 -9.98 7.48
CA GLU A 133 -14.14 -10.20 8.04
C GLU A 133 -14.62 -11.64 7.83
N ALA A 134 -14.34 -12.22 6.66
CA ALA A 134 -14.66 -13.63 6.37
C ALA A 134 -13.85 -14.60 7.25
N TYR A 135 -12.57 -14.32 7.48
CA TYR A 135 -11.70 -15.11 8.36
C TYR A 135 -12.13 -15.03 9.83
N LEU A 136 -12.45 -13.82 10.30
CA LEU A 136 -12.77 -13.55 11.70
C LEU A 136 -14.23 -13.90 12.07
N GLY A 137 -15.13 -13.93 11.08
CA GLY A 137 -16.57 -14.14 11.31
C GLY A 137 -17.28 -12.93 11.92
N GLU A 138 -16.65 -11.75 11.92
CA GLU A 138 -17.21 -10.50 12.46
C GLU A 138 -16.81 -9.29 11.60
N LYS A 139 -17.47 -8.16 11.80
CA LYS A 139 -17.16 -6.91 11.09
C LYS A 139 -15.86 -6.30 11.60
N VAL A 140 -15.08 -5.73 10.67
CA VAL A 140 -13.84 -5.00 10.96
C VAL A 140 -14.05 -3.52 10.64
N THR A 141 -13.86 -2.67 11.65
CA THR A 141 -14.09 -1.22 11.52
C THR A 141 -12.83 -0.39 11.71
N GLU A 142 -11.74 -0.96 12.20
CA GLU A 142 -10.54 -0.25 12.62
C GLU A 142 -9.29 -0.91 12.02
N ALA A 143 -8.32 -0.08 11.62
CA ALA A 143 -7.06 -0.58 11.08
C ALA A 143 -5.85 0.29 11.40
N VAL A 144 -4.68 -0.35 11.38
CA VAL A 144 -3.36 0.29 11.23
C VAL A 144 -2.89 0.02 9.80
N ILE A 145 -2.44 1.06 9.09
CA ILE A 145 -2.03 0.95 7.68
C ILE A 145 -0.57 1.41 7.53
N THR A 146 0.22 0.64 6.78
CA THR A 146 1.62 0.97 6.50
C THR A 146 1.78 2.07 5.45
N VAL A 147 2.89 2.80 5.52
CA VAL A 147 3.40 3.68 4.47
C VAL A 147 4.93 3.64 4.46
N PRO A 148 5.58 3.97 3.33
CA PRO A 148 7.02 4.16 3.27
C PRO A 148 7.47 5.20 4.30
N ALA A 149 8.63 5.01 4.91
CA ALA A 149 9.13 5.92 5.94
C ALA A 149 9.30 7.35 5.38
N TYR A 150 9.71 7.43 4.11
CA TYR A 150 9.96 8.70 3.43
C TYR A 150 8.73 9.35 2.78
N PHE A 151 7.52 8.79 2.97
CA PHE A 151 6.29 9.46 2.53
C PHE A 151 6.12 10.82 3.22
N ASN A 152 5.79 11.83 2.41
CA ASN A 152 5.49 13.19 2.86
C ASN A 152 4.06 13.31 3.43
N ASP A 153 3.69 14.50 3.90
CA ASP A 153 2.38 14.74 4.54
C ASP A 153 1.20 14.49 3.59
N SER A 154 1.29 14.86 2.31
CA SER A 154 0.18 14.65 1.35
C SER A 154 0.00 13.17 1.03
N GLN A 155 1.08 12.43 0.86
CA GLN A 155 1.10 10.98 0.66
C GLN A 155 0.52 10.22 1.87
N ARG A 156 0.92 10.59 3.09
CA ARG A 156 0.37 10.01 4.34
C ARG A 156 -1.11 10.28 4.49
N GLN A 157 -1.53 11.52 4.22
CA GLN A 157 -2.94 11.90 4.29
C GLN A 157 -3.77 11.15 3.23
N ALA A 158 -3.26 11.02 2.00
CA ALA A 158 -3.91 10.25 0.94
C ALA A 158 -4.11 8.77 1.34
N THR A 159 -3.13 8.13 1.99
CA THR A 159 -3.28 6.74 2.49
C THR A 159 -4.31 6.65 3.61
N LYS A 160 -4.34 7.64 4.51
CA LYS A 160 -5.36 7.71 5.56
C LYS A 160 -6.77 7.88 4.97
N ASP A 161 -6.91 8.70 3.94
CA ASP A 161 -8.16 8.88 3.21
C ASP A 161 -8.60 7.61 2.50
N ALA A 162 -7.67 6.85 1.90
CA ALA A 162 -7.97 5.54 1.31
C ALA A 162 -8.57 4.56 2.34
N GLY A 163 -8.01 4.51 3.56
CA GLY A 163 -8.57 3.72 4.65
C GLY A 163 -9.99 4.17 5.03
N LYS A 164 -10.22 5.49 5.11
CA LYS A 164 -11.54 6.05 5.40
C LYS A 164 -12.57 5.74 4.31
N ILE A 165 -12.20 5.87 3.03
CA ILE A 165 -13.04 5.52 1.88
C ILE A 165 -13.36 4.01 1.88
N ALA A 166 -12.44 3.18 2.36
CA ALA A 166 -12.66 1.75 2.54
C ALA A 166 -13.60 1.40 3.71
N GLY A 167 -14.05 2.39 4.48
CA GLY A 167 -14.91 2.19 5.64
C GLY A 167 -14.16 1.65 6.86
N LEU A 168 -12.90 2.07 7.02
CA LEU A 168 -12.07 1.81 8.21
C LEU A 168 -11.75 3.12 8.92
N GLU A 169 -11.83 3.09 10.24
CA GLU A 169 -11.17 4.07 11.09
C GLU A 169 -9.66 3.75 11.13
N VAL A 170 -8.86 4.67 10.60
CA VAL A 170 -7.40 4.52 10.57
C VAL A 170 -6.83 5.02 11.89
N LEU A 171 -6.61 4.08 12.81
CA LEU A 171 -6.09 4.36 14.16
C LEU A 171 -4.65 4.86 14.12
N ARG A 172 -3.86 4.33 13.18
CA ARG A 172 -2.46 4.72 12.99
C ARG A 172 -2.00 4.49 11.56
N ILE A 173 -1.21 5.45 11.07
CA ILE A 173 -0.31 5.23 9.94
C ILE A 173 1.05 4.88 10.53
N ILE A 174 1.62 3.74 10.14
CA ILE A 174 2.92 3.28 10.63
C ILE A 174 3.91 3.21 9.48
N ASN A 175 5.17 3.54 9.73
CA ASN A 175 6.22 3.40 8.74
C ASN A 175 6.54 1.91 8.52
N GLU A 176 6.67 1.50 7.27
CA GLU A 176 7.04 0.13 6.84
C GLU A 176 8.26 -0.42 7.60
N PRO A 177 9.42 0.26 7.63
CA PRO A 177 10.59 -0.27 8.35
C PRO A 177 10.38 -0.34 9.87
N THR A 178 9.51 0.52 10.43
CA THR A 178 9.14 0.43 11.84
C THR A 178 8.25 -0.80 12.09
N ALA A 179 7.26 -1.06 11.22
CA ALA A 179 6.43 -2.26 11.31
C ALA A 179 7.27 -3.54 11.18
N ALA A 180 8.22 -3.57 10.24
CA ALA A 180 9.17 -4.69 10.08
C ALA A 180 10.04 -4.88 11.33
N SER A 181 10.50 -3.79 11.95
CA SER A 181 11.27 -3.88 13.21
C SER A 181 10.44 -4.42 14.38
N LEU A 182 9.15 -4.07 14.46
CA LEU A 182 8.24 -4.61 15.49
C LEU A 182 8.03 -6.11 15.29
N ALA A 183 7.85 -6.56 14.05
CA ALA A 183 7.72 -7.97 13.72
C ALA A 183 9.01 -8.76 14.05
N TYR A 184 10.18 -8.18 13.77
CA TYR A 184 11.47 -8.78 14.11
C TYR A 184 11.71 -8.85 15.63
N GLY A 185 11.38 -7.77 16.34
CA GLY A 185 11.70 -7.57 17.75
C GLY A 185 10.72 -8.18 18.75
N LEU A 186 9.55 -8.67 18.31
CA LEU A 186 8.48 -9.15 19.19
C LEU A 186 8.95 -10.22 20.20
N ASP A 187 9.81 -11.14 19.75
CA ASP A 187 10.37 -12.23 20.57
C ASP A 187 11.78 -11.95 21.11
N LYS A 188 12.35 -10.78 20.79
CA LYS A 188 13.73 -10.43 21.14
C LYS A 188 13.77 -9.73 22.49
N LYS A 189 14.70 -10.18 23.34
CA LYS A 189 14.93 -9.63 24.69
C LYS A 189 16.29 -8.96 24.84
N LYS A 190 16.99 -8.70 23.74
CA LYS A 190 18.33 -8.12 23.75
C LYS A 190 18.28 -6.74 23.16
N ASP A 191 19.04 -5.83 23.77
CA ASP A 191 19.31 -4.54 23.18
C ASP A 191 20.19 -4.73 21.94
N GLU A 192 19.72 -4.27 20.80
CA GLU A 192 20.45 -4.40 19.54
C GLU A 192 20.17 -3.22 18.60
N THR A 193 21.18 -2.87 17.81
CA THR A 193 21.03 -1.90 16.73
C THR A 193 20.87 -2.66 15.42
N ILE A 194 19.76 -2.41 14.71
CA ILE A 194 19.46 -3.05 13.44
C ILE A 194 19.40 -2.03 12.31
N ALA A 195 19.68 -2.50 11.10
CA ALA A 195 19.39 -1.79 9.86
C ALA A 195 18.26 -2.54 9.14
N VAL A 196 17.14 -1.86 8.90
CA VAL A 196 16.05 -2.38 8.07
C VAL A 196 16.24 -1.81 6.67
N TYR A 197 16.63 -2.67 5.74
CA TYR A 197 16.72 -2.38 4.32
C TYR A 197 15.47 -2.93 3.64
N ASP A 198 14.61 -2.04 3.14
CA ASP A 198 13.34 -2.38 2.52
C ASP A 198 13.34 -1.88 1.07
N LEU A 199 13.38 -2.80 0.11
CA LEU A 199 13.33 -2.51 -1.32
C LEU A 199 12.13 -3.25 -1.93
N GLY A 200 11.03 -2.50 -2.08
CA GLY A 200 9.77 -3.02 -2.58
C GLY A 200 9.61 -2.85 -4.09
N GLY A 201 8.35 -2.96 -4.54
CA GLY A 201 7.99 -2.76 -5.95
C GLY A 201 8.10 -1.32 -6.44
N GLY A 202 8.08 -0.32 -5.55
CA GLY A 202 8.29 1.05 -5.99
C GLY A 202 8.80 2.04 -4.97
N THR A 203 9.21 1.56 -3.81
CA THR A 203 9.83 2.37 -2.78
C THR A 203 11.03 1.64 -2.21
N PHE A 204 12.03 2.43 -1.81
CA PHE A 204 13.21 1.99 -1.10
C PHE A 204 13.32 2.79 0.20
N ASP A 205 13.43 2.10 1.33
CA ASP A 205 13.71 2.69 2.63
C ASP A 205 14.90 1.99 3.31
N ILE A 206 15.70 2.77 4.01
CA ILE A 206 16.74 2.29 4.92
C ILE A 206 16.59 3.01 6.26
N SER A 207 16.39 2.25 7.33
CA SER A 207 16.25 2.79 8.68
C SER A 207 17.19 2.10 9.66
N ILE A 208 17.87 2.89 10.48
CA ILE A 208 18.67 2.40 11.61
C ILE A 208 17.83 2.53 12.87
N LEU A 209 17.62 1.41 13.56
CA LEU A 209 16.81 1.36 14.77
C LEU A 209 17.61 0.77 15.92
N GLU A 210 17.39 1.32 17.12
CA GLU A 210 17.73 0.65 18.37
C GLU A 210 16.49 -0.04 18.92
N LEU A 211 16.64 -1.34 19.15
CA LEU A 211 15.70 -2.21 19.83
C LEU A 211 16.19 -2.38 21.26
N GLY A 212 15.29 -2.27 22.23
CA GLY A 212 15.54 -2.68 23.61
C GLY A 212 14.30 -3.28 24.24
N GLU A 213 14.29 -3.53 25.56
CA GLU A 213 13.15 -4.14 26.27
C GLU A 213 11.83 -3.37 26.09
N GLY A 214 11.07 -3.73 25.05
CA GLY A 214 9.82 -3.07 24.67
C GLY A 214 9.97 -1.67 24.07
N THR A 215 11.19 -1.22 23.74
CA THR A 215 11.44 0.09 23.15
C THR A 215 11.99 -0.04 21.73
N PHE A 216 11.45 0.78 20.83
CA PHE A 216 11.81 0.81 19.42
C PHE A 216 12.09 2.27 19.05
N GLN A 217 13.36 2.61 18.81
CA GLN A 217 13.75 3.98 18.48
C GLN A 217 14.40 4.05 17.10
N VAL A 218 13.76 4.76 16.18
CA VAL A 218 14.36 5.13 14.90
C VAL A 218 15.44 6.17 15.15
N LYS A 219 16.69 5.86 14.80
CA LYS A 219 17.84 6.78 14.94
C LYS A 219 18.06 7.60 13.68
N SER A 220 17.90 6.97 12.54
CA SER A 220 17.96 7.64 11.24
C SER A 220 17.13 6.86 10.22
N THR A 221 16.62 7.58 9.24
CA THR A 221 15.89 7.01 8.11
C THR A 221 16.24 7.79 6.85
N SER A 222 16.39 7.07 5.75
CA SER A 222 16.59 7.63 4.41
C SER A 222 15.92 6.68 3.41
N GLY A 223 15.79 7.12 2.16
CA GLY A 223 15.12 6.32 1.14
C GLY A 223 14.86 7.09 -0.13
N ASP A 224 14.15 6.41 -1.02
CA ASP A 224 13.64 6.91 -2.28
C ASP A 224 12.23 6.36 -2.50
N THR A 225 11.23 7.25 -2.50
CA THR A 225 9.81 6.91 -2.68
C THR A 225 9.45 6.55 -4.13
N HIS A 226 10.43 6.51 -5.03
CA HIS A 226 10.25 6.20 -6.44
C HIS A 226 11.34 5.29 -7.01
N LEU A 227 11.89 4.40 -6.18
CA LEU A 227 12.85 3.37 -6.58
C LEU A 227 12.34 2.00 -6.13
N GLY A 228 12.21 1.06 -7.05
CA GLY A 228 11.87 -0.32 -6.70
C GLY A 228 11.71 -1.22 -7.92
N GLY A 229 11.10 -2.40 -7.71
CA GLY A 229 10.84 -3.42 -8.73
C GLY A 229 10.35 -2.88 -10.08
N ASP A 230 9.37 -1.96 -10.09
CA ASP A 230 8.83 -1.41 -11.34
C ASP A 230 9.89 -0.66 -12.18
N ASP A 231 10.98 -0.17 -11.58
CA ASP A 231 12.08 0.50 -12.30
C ASP A 231 13.05 -0.51 -12.91
N PHE A 232 13.31 -1.63 -12.21
CA PHE A 232 14.12 -2.72 -12.74
C PHE A 232 13.44 -3.42 -13.92
N ASP A 233 12.12 -3.56 -13.87
CA ASP A 233 11.31 -4.19 -14.92
C ASP A 233 11.25 -3.36 -16.23
N GLN A 234 11.73 -2.11 -16.22
CA GLN A 234 11.73 -1.20 -17.38
C GLN A 234 13.05 -1.26 -18.18
N ILE A 235 14.04 -2.01 -17.71
CA ILE A 235 15.37 -2.19 -18.34
C ILE A 235 15.40 -3.49 -19.14
#